data_AF-A0A2N3C552-F1
#
_entry.id   AF-A0A2N3C552-F1
#
_cell.length_a   1.000
_cell.length_b   1.000
_cell.length_c   1.000
_cell.angle_alpha   90.00
_cell.angle_beta   90.00
_cell.angle_gamma   90.00
#
_symmetry.space_group_name_H-M   'P 1'
#
loop_
_entity.id
_entity.type
_entity.pdbx_description
1 polymer ?
#
loop_
_entity_poly.entity_id
_entity_poly.type
_entity_poly.pdbx_seq_one_letter_code
_entity_poly.pdbx_strand_id
1 'polypeptide(L)'
;MKIRHFATLMLMAGSLALAGCGDSGGTQAETFVDEMNRIADAVEQVNSEEDARGVAHLIADAQKNMEEASKSLEGMSEAKKAMALAAHAQDMQKAQMRLATAMSKLATRDQDALRIISDEMGKMPRLD
;
A
#
# COMPACT_ATOMS: atom_id res chain seq x y z
N MET A 1 -14.35 51.30 18.00
CA MET A 1 -14.65 51.68 16.60
C MET A 1 -14.77 50.39 15.80
N LYS A 2 -15.99 50.06 15.33
CA LYS A 2 -16.32 48.82 14.59
C LYS A 2 -16.00 49.03 13.11
N ILE A 3 -15.25 48.13 12.50
CA ILE A 3 -15.19 48.00 11.04
C ILE A 3 -15.40 46.52 10.70
N ARG A 4 -16.62 46.22 10.25
CA ARG A 4 -16.95 45.04 9.45
C ARG A 4 -16.64 45.38 7.98
N HIS A 5 -16.79 44.39 7.09
CA HIS A 5 -16.71 44.39 5.61
C HIS A 5 -15.42 43.68 5.12
N PHE A 6 -15.55 42.41 4.70
CA PHE A 6 -15.91 41.95 3.34
C PHE A 6 -14.68 41.91 2.41
N ALA A 7 -14.14 40.72 2.13
CA ALA A 7 -13.50 40.39 0.86
C ALA A 7 -13.14 38.89 0.80
N THR A 8 -14.06 38.13 0.22
CA THR A 8 -13.81 36.95 -0.63
C THR A 8 -12.59 37.15 -1.54
N LEU A 9 -11.62 36.22 -1.57
CA LEU A 9 -10.87 35.90 -2.81
C LEU A 9 -9.97 34.65 -2.67
N MET A 10 -10.27 33.64 -3.50
CA MET A 10 -9.36 32.67 -4.17
C MET A 10 -8.36 31.88 -3.29
N LEU A 11 -8.45 30.55 -3.12
CA LEU A 11 -8.62 29.49 -4.13
C LEU A 11 -7.83 29.76 -5.43
N MET A 12 -6.51 29.71 -5.29
CA MET A 12 -5.52 29.43 -6.33
C MET A 12 -4.63 28.32 -5.74
N ALA A 13 -4.84 27.04 -6.07
CA ALA A 13 -4.49 26.42 -7.34
C ALA A 13 -3.06 26.78 -7.79
N GLY A 14 -2.18 25.78 -7.66
CA GLY A 14 -1.01 25.62 -8.52
C GLY A 14 0.23 26.40 -8.11
N SER A 15 1.18 25.70 -7.50
CA SER A 15 2.49 25.47 -8.12
C SER A 15 3.39 24.59 -7.23
N LEU A 16 4.35 23.93 -7.88
CA LEU A 16 5.21 22.80 -7.51
C LEU A 16 4.55 21.43 -7.76
N ALA A 17 4.61 20.79 -8.93
CA ALA A 17 5.57 20.83 -10.03
C ALA A 17 7.03 20.63 -9.58
N LEU A 18 7.50 19.39 -9.54
CA LEU A 18 8.90 19.04 -9.84
C LEU A 18 9.01 17.56 -10.24
N ALA A 19 9.22 17.37 -11.55
CA ALA A 19 10.14 16.40 -12.15
C ALA A 19 9.99 14.91 -11.78
N GLY A 20 9.13 14.24 -12.54
CA GLY A 20 9.16 12.79 -12.74
C GLY A 20 8.58 12.42 -14.11
N CYS A 21 8.99 13.13 -15.18
CA CYS A 21 8.69 12.69 -16.54
C CYS A 21 9.46 11.39 -16.82
N GLY A 22 8.76 10.26 -16.74
CA GLY A 22 9.20 9.04 -17.41
C GLY A 22 9.35 7.79 -16.57
N ASP A 23 8.64 7.58 -15.46
CA ASP A 23 8.54 6.22 -14.86
C ASP A 23 7.42 6.06 -13.83
N SER A 24 6.22 6.62 -14.07
CA SER A 24 5.16 6.49 -13.06
C SER A 24 4.81 5.01 -12.86
N GLY A 25 4.60 4.24 -13.92
CA GLY A 25 4.24 2.82 -13.80
C GLY A 25 5.19 1.94 -13.00
N GLY A 26 6.51 2.15 -13.12
CA GLY A 26 7.53 1.44 -12.33
C GLY A 26 7.36 1.73 -10.83
N THR A 27 7.30 3.00 -10.48
CA THR A 27 7.11 3.43 -9.07
C THR A 27 5.82 2.94 -8.43
N GLN A 28 4.75 2.70 -9.21
CA GLN A 28 3.50 2.15 -8.66
C GLN A 28 3.56 0.63 -8.45
N ALA A 29 4.15 -0.13 -9.37
CA ALA A 29 4.37 -1.56 -9.13
C ALA A 29 5.37 -1.79 -7.98
N GLU A 30 6.37 -0.91 -7.84
CA GLU A 30 7.27 -0.86 -6.69
C GLU A 30 6.51 -0.61 -5.37
N THR A 31 5.52 0.30 -5.37
CA THR A 31 4.66 0.53 -4.19
C THR A 31 3.97 -0.76 -3.72
N PHE A 32 3.49 -1.61 -4.63
CA PHE A 32 2.93 -2.92 -4.25
C PHE A 32 3.96 -3.82 -3.57
N VAL A 33 5.19 -3.87 -4.09
CA VAL A 33 6.28 -4.66 -3.53
C VAL A 33 6.66 -4.15 -2.13
N ASP A 34 6.80 -2.84 -1.98
CA ASP A 34 7.21 -2.21 -0.73
C ASP A 34 6.18 -2.40 0.38
N GLU A 35 4.90 -2.20 0.08
CA GLU A 35 3.84 -2.41 1.07
C GLU A 35 3.73 -3.89 1.45
N MET A 36 3.88 -4.82 0.50
CA MET A 36 3.92 -6.25 0.83
C MET A 36 5.10 -6.63 1.73
N ASN A 37 6.29 -6.07 1.47
CA ASN A 37 7.45 -6.29 2.33
C ASN A 37 7.25 -5.68 3.72
N ARG A 38 6.70 -4.47 3.79
CA ARG A 38 6.40 -3.78 5.04
C ARG A 38 5.39 -4.56 5.89
N ILE A 39 4.36 -5.13 5.27
CA ILE A 39 3.41 -6.02 5.96
C ILE A 39 4.14 -7.28 6.45
N ALA A 40 4.96 -7.92 5.61
CA ALA A 40 5.70 -9.12 6.02
C ALA A 40 6.61 -8.85 7.22
N ASP A 41 7.38 -7.77 7.20
CA ASP A 41 8.27 -7.35 8.30
C ASP A 41 7.48 -7.09 9.59
N ALA A 42 6.28 -6.51 9.47
CA ALA A 42 5.41 -6.25 10.61
C ALA A 42 4.82 -7.54 11.19
N VAL A 43 4.35 -8.46 10.34
CA VAL A 43 3.82 -9.78 10.74
C VAL A 43 4.90 -10.61 11.44
N GLU A 44 6.16 -10.55 10.98
CA GLU A 44 7.27 -11.26 11.62
C GLU A 44 7.54 -10.78 13.06
N GLN A 45 7.16 -9.54 13.39
CA GLN A 45 7.36 -8.94 14.70
C GLN A 45 6.18 -9.15 15.67
N VAL A 46 5.10 -9.81 15.23
CA VAL A 46 3.92 -10.06 16.07
C VAL A 46 4.26 -11.09 17.15
N ASN A 47 4.09 -10.69 18.41
CA ASN A 47 4.28 -11.54 19.58
C ASN A 47 3.06 -11.56 20.50
N SER A 48 2.04 -10.75 20.21
CA SER A 48 0.83 -10.60 21.00
C SER A 48 -0.37 -10.19 20.14
N GLU A 49 -1.57 -10.31 20.70
CA GLU A 49 -2.80 -9.80 20.08
C GLU A 49 -2.77 -8.27 19.88
N GLU A 50 -2.12 -7.53 20.78
CA GLU A 50 -1.95 -6.07 20.64
C GLU A 50 -1.09 -5.73 19.42
N ASP A 51 0.04 -6.43 19.23
CA ASP A 51 0.88 -6.28 18.05
C ASP A 51 0.07 -6.60 16.79
N ALA A 52 -0.73 -7.68 16.81
CA ALA A 52 -1.54 -8.09 15.68
C ALA A 52 -2.57 -7.02 15.28
N ARG A 53 -3.18 -6.33 16.25
CA ARG A 53 -4.08 -5.18 15.99
C ARG A 53 -3.31 -4.01 15.39
N GLY A 54 -2.10 -3.73 15.87
CA GLY A 54 -1.20 -2.72 15.28
C GLY A 54 -0.85 -3.04 13.82
N VAL A 55 -0.51 -4.30 13.54
CA VAL A 55 -0.23 -4.79 12.19
C VAL A 55 -1.48 -4.72 11.31
N ALA A 56 -2.67 -5.02 11.82
CA ALA A 56 -3.92 -4.84 11.08
C ALA A 56 -4.13 -3.37 10.67
N HIS A 57 -3.87 -2.41 11.55
CA HIS A 57 -3.93 -0.99 11.16
C HIS A 57 -2.92 -0.65 10.05
N LEU A 58 -1.70 -1.19 10.12
CA LEU A 58 -0.70 -1.03 9.06
C LEU A 58 -1.19 -1.62 7.74
N ILE A 59 -1.80 -2.82 7.75
CA ILE A 59 -2.36 -3.45 6.54
C ILE A 59 -3.47 -2.59 5.94
N ALA A 60 -4.33 -1.99 6.77
CA ALA A 60 -5.38 -1.09 6.31
C ALA A 60 -4.81 0.19 5.64
N ASP A 61 -3.67 0.69 6.10
CA ASP A 61 -3.00 1.83 5.47
C ASP A 61 -2.25 1.42 4.19
N ALA A 62 -1.56 0.29 4.22
CA ALA A 62 -0.94 -0.31 3.04
C ALA A 62 -1.97 -0.56 1.92
N GLN A 63 -3.18 -1.00 2.29
CA GLN A 63 -4.30 -1.17 1.37
C GLN A 63 -4.64 0.14 0.63
N LYS A 64 -4.68 1.28 1.32
CA LYS A 64 -4.98 2.57 0.70
C LYS A 64 -3.90 2.96 -0.31
N ASN A 65 -2.63 2.78 0.06
CA ASN A 65 -1.49 3.07 -0.81
C ASN A 65 -1.51 2.19 -2.07
N MET A 66 -1.83 0.90 -1.91
CA MET A 66 -1.97 -0.04 -3.02
C MET A 66 -3.18 0.28 -3.90
N GLU A 67 -4.29 0.76 -3.33
CA GLU A 67 -5.47 1.20 -4.10
C GLU A 67 -5.15 2.44 -4.95
N GLU A 68 -4.42 3.40 -4.39
CA GLU A 68 -3.94 4.58 -5.14
C GLU A 68 -2.97 4.19 -6.26
N ALA A 69 -2.05 3.27 -5.98
CA ALA A 69 -1.15 2.72 -6.99
C ALA A 69 -1.92 1.98 -8.09
N SER A 70 -2.96 1.20 -7.73
CA SER A 70 -3.83 0.50 -8.69
C SER A 70 -4.55 1.46 -9.63
N LYS A 71 -5.14 2.53 -9.09
CA LYS A 71 -5.83 3.56 -9.89
C LYS A 71 -4.88 4.25 -10.89
N SER A 72 -3.62 4.45 -10.51
CA SER A 72 -2.60 4.98 -11.43
C SER A 72 -2.25 3.99 -12.54
N LEU A 73 -2.12 2.70 -12.21
CA LEU A 73 -1.86 1.64 -13.19
C LEU A 73 -3.03 1.46 -14.17
N GLU A 74 -4.27 1.61 -13.72
CA GLU A 74 -5.47 1.61 -14.59
C GLU A 74 -5.48 2.76 -15.60
N GLY A 75 -4.84 3.89 -15.28
CA GLY A 75 -4.66 5.01 -16.21
C GLY A 75 -3.62 4.76 -17.32
N MET A 76 -2.88 3.66 -17.26
CA MET A 76 -1.85 3.30 -18.24
C MET A 76 -2.41 2.44 -19.38
N SER A 77 -1.73 2.43 -20.52
CA SER A 77 -2.04 1.44 -21.56
C SER A 77 -1.65 0.03 -21.10
N GLU A 78 -2.40 -0.99 -21.54
CA GLU A 78 -2.15 -2.40 -21.23
C GLU A 78 -0.68 -2.81 -21.42
N ALA A 79 -0.04 -2.37 -22.51
CA ALA A 79 1.37 -2.67 -22.77
C ALA A 79 2.32 -2.06 -21.73
N LYS A 80 2.04 -0.83 -21.27
CA LYS A 80 2.86 -0.18 -20.23
C LYS A 80 2.59 -0.78 -18.85
N LYS A 81 1.33 -1.11 -18.53
CA LYS A 81 0.96 -1.82 -17.30
C LYS A 81 1.66 -3.18 -17.23
N ALA A 82 1.62 -3.95 -18.32
CA ALA A 82 2.28 -5.24 -18.41
C ALA A 82 3.81 -5.13 -18.25
N MET A 83 4.46 -4.15 -18.87
CA MET A 83 5.90 -3.93 -18.70
C MET A 83 6.27 -3.53 -17.26
N ALA A 84 5.49 -2.64 -16.64
CA ALA A 84 5.70 -2.25 -15.24
C ALA A 84 5.55 -3.45 -14.30
N LEU A 85 4.46 -4.22 -14.43
CA LEU A 85 4.25 -5.41 -13.60
C LEU A 85 5.33 -6.49 -13.87
N ALA A 86 5.75 -6.69 -15.12
CA ALA A 86 6.79 -7.65 -15.47
C ALA A 86 8.15 -7.28 -14.88
N ALA A 87 8.50 -5.99 -14.85
CA ALA A 87 9.74 -5.51 -14.26
C ALA A 87 9.85 -5.84 -12.75
N HIS A 88 8.70 -5.86 -12.05
CA HIS A 88 8.63 -6.13 -10.62
C HIS A 88 8.08 -7.52 -10.28
N ALA A 89 7.81 -8.38 -11.27
CA ALA A 89 7.17 -9.68 -11.05
C ALA A 89 7.95 -10.59 -10.09
N GLN A 90 9.28 -10.61 -10.20
CA GLN A 90 10.12 -11.39 -9.31
C GLN A 90 10.08 -10.87 -7.88
N ASP A 91 10.04 -9.55 -7.68
CA ASP A 91 10.05 -8.96 -6.35
C ASP A 91 8.68 -9.05 -5.69
N MET A 92 7.59 -8.91 -6.45
CA MET A 92 6.24 -9.24 -6.00
C MET A 92 6.14 -10.69 -5.56
N GLN A 93 6.67 -11.63 -6.34
CA GLN A 93 6.69 -13.05 -5.97
C GLN A 93 7.49 -13.29 -4.68
N LYS A 94 8.65 -12.66 -4.52
CA LYS A 94 9.45 -12.76 -3.29
C LYS A 94 8.70 -12.19 -2.08
N ALA A 95 8.10 -11.00 -2.22
CA ALA A 95 7.34 -10.37 -1.15
C ALA A 95 6.14 -11.23 -0.73
N GLN A 96 5.42 -11.82 -1.70
CA GLN A 96 4.34 -12.78 -1.44
C GLN A 96 4.83 -14.02 -0.68
N MET A 97 5.95 -14.62 -1.08
CA MET A 97 6.51 -15.78 -0.37
C MET A 97 6.96 -15.43 1.05
N ARG A 98 7.57 -14.26 1.25
CA ARG A 98 7.98 -13.77 2.58
C ARG A 98 6.77 -13.61 3.48
N LEU A 99 5.74 -12.91 2.99
CA LEU A 99 4.48 -12.72 3.71
C LEU A 99 3.82 -14.06 4.04
N ALA A 100 3.73 -14.98 3.08
CA ALA A 100 3.17 -16.32 3.32
C ALA A 100 3.96 -17.10 4.39
N THR A 101 5.28 -16.96 4.40
CA THR A 101 6.15 -17.56 5.42
C THR A 101 5.92 -16.94 6.79
N ALA A 102 5.84 -15.61 6.87
CA ALA A 102 5.56 -14.90 8.11
C ALA A 102 4.19 -15.28 8.68
N MET A 103 3.15 -15.33 7.85
CA MET A 103 1.81 -15.77 8.21
C MET A 103 1.78 -17.24 8.67
N SER A 104 2.50 -18.13 7.98
CA SER A 104 2.62 -19.54 8.39
C SER A 104 3.28 -19.68 9.77
N LYS A 105 4.35 -18.94 10.02
CA LYS A 105 4.99 -18.88 11.35
C LYS A 105 4.02 -18.34 12.40
N LEU A 106 3.31 -17.25 12.09
CA LEU A 106 2.31 -16.68 12.99
C LEU A 106 1.22 -17.70 13.32
N ALA A 107 0.70 -18.41 12.32
CA ALA A 107 -0.31 -19.45 12.49
C ALA A 107 0.13 -20.53 13.48
N THR A 108 1.39 -20.95 13.44
CA THR A 108 1.89 -21.95 14.39
C THR A 108 2.05 -21.44 15.82
N ARG A 109 2.15 -20.13 16.02
CA ARG A 109 2.41 -19.50 17.32
C ARG A 109 1.15 -18.95 17.97
N ASP A 110 0.31 -18.26 17.21
CA ASP A 110 -0.83 -17.51 17.70
C ASP A 110 -1.94 -17.45 16.64
N GLN A 111 -2.99 -18.23 16.85
CA GLN A 111 -4.15 -18.34 15.95
C GLN A 111 -5.07 -17.10 16.03
N ASP A 112 -5.13 -16.43 17.17
CA ASP A 112 -5.97 -15.24 17.34
C ASP A 112 -5.34 -14.03 16.64
N ALA A 113 -4.03 -13.84 16.82
CA ALA A 113 -3.26 -12.85 16.06
C ALA A 113 -3.35 -13.10 14.54
N LEU A 114 -3.23 -14.37 14.12
CA LEU A 114 -3.39 -14.76 12.73
C LEU A 114 -4.76 -14.34 12.18
N ARG A 115 -5.84 -14.59 12.94
CA ARG A 115 -7.20 -14.25 12.51
C ARG A 115 -7.36 -12.74 12.29
N ILE A 116 -6.90 -11.92 13.25
CA ILE A 116 -6.96 -10.45 13.17
C ILE A 116 -6.26 -9.95 11.90
N ILE A 117 -5.05 -10.44 11.64
CA ILE A 117 -4.26 -10.05 10.46
C ILE A 117 -4.89 -10.56 9.17
N SER A 118 -5.39 -11.80 9.17
CA SER A 118 -6.01 -12.41 7.98
C SER A 118 -7.32 -11.72 7.58
N ASP A 119 -8.12 -11.29 8.56
CA ASP A 119 -9.35 -10.52 8.34
C ASP A 119 -9.06 -9.21 7.60
N GLU A 120 -7.93 -8.56 7.91
CA GLU A 120 -7.53 -7.33 7.23
C GLU A 120 -6.88 -7.61 5.86
N MET A 121 -6.00 -8.60 5.75
CA MET A 121 -5.40 -8.97 4.46
C MET A 121 -6.44 -9.38 3.41
N GLY A 122 -7.56 -9.97 3.84
CA GLY A 122 -8.68 -10.32 2.96
C GLY A 122 -9.32 -9.12 2.24
N LYS A 123 -9.06 -7.89 2.68
CA LYS A 123 -9.57 -6.65 2.10
C LYS A 123 -8.61 -6.00 1.10
N MET A 124 -7.37 -6.50 1.01
CA MET A 124 -6.36 -5.92 0.12
C MET A 124 -6.78 -6.02 -1.35
N PRO A 125 -6.54 -4.98 -2.18
CA PRO A 125 -6.81 -5.02 -3.60
C PRO A 125 -5.99 -6.13 -4.25
N ARG A 126 -6.65 -6.88 -5.15
CA ARG A 126 -5.98 -7.88 -5.99
C ARG A 126 -5.58 -7.21 -7.30
N LEU A 127 -4.39 -7.56 -7.78
CA LEU A 127 -3.96 -7.23 -9.14
C LEU A 127 -4.41 -8.37 -10.04
N ASP A 128 -5.69 -8.38 -10.41
CA ASP A 128 -6.25 -9.24 -11.46
C ASP A 128 -6.34 -8.53 -12.84
#